data_AF-A0A2T0SJG3-F1
#
_entry.id   AF-A0A2T0SJG3-F1
#
_cell.length_a   1.000
_cell.length_b   1.000
_cell.length_c   1.000
_cell.angle_alpha   90.00
_cell.angle_beta   90.00
_cell.angle_gamma   90.00
#
_symmetry.space_group_name_H-M   'P 1'
#
loop_
_entity.id
_entity.type
_entity.pdbx_description
1 polymer ?
#
loop_
_entity_poly.entity_id
_entity_poly.type
_entity_poly.pdbx_seq_one_letter_code
_entity_poly.pdbx_strand_id
1 'polypeptide(L)'
;MRPAGPPPAARRRPGRPRPVRELLLVAALWLIYSSGRFAADGHVAAAMANADRVWDLERLLRLPGERGVQELLGTGHLVAAANSYYAFVHFPATAALLLWVYLRRPGAYRRVRTTFALLTGAALAVHLIFPLAPPRMLAGTGLVDTGRRYGPAVYGPPDADDLANQYAAMPSLHVGWALLVALTLIALTRGRRRALWLLHPALTLLVVVGTANHYWLDALVAVALVAAAGAATGLARAGRTRPHYPGRVASVRETVAAVLSGRIGYEDGLDRLTVAPATEVDPVLTAALFDASARLFRDGWQPAELHRVVARRGDPAQAHLITDAVAAYLRGFKPRAVDPRWLAQAGELDARVWWGTDDEYAGQVTRRRRTDRIALIDAFLGALRVLASLPPIEVLVPPPGRVARTHRAAGNEAMLHRVRALLAKAEATTFPAEAEAFSAKAQELISRHSLDEALVGAGDTAVTPYARRLGVDHPYESEKASLLDAVARANRCQVVWSPEFGFATVFGFDADIDAVDLLHASLLVQAHRAMARAEPPGGKAGRARLKTFRQSFLIGYAVRIGERLAAADRAALAGAEDAAALLPVLASRETQVREARERAFPRTVRGRGFKVDSEEGWESGRTAADRATLH
;
A
#
# COMPACT_ATOMS: atom_id res chain seq x y z
N MET A 1 20.93 -37.36 1.54
CA MET A 1 19.84 -36.36 1.69
C MET A 1 20.48 -34.99 1.88
N ARG A 2 20.40 -34.09 0.88
CA ARG A 2 20.95 -32.71 1.01
C ARG A 2 19.93 -31.81 1.70
N PRO A 3 20.34 -30.89 2.61
CA PRO A 3 19.42 -30.01 3.31
C PRO A 3 18.81 -28.97 2.35
N ALA A 4 17.51 -28.75 2.45
CA ALA A 4 16.77 -27.77 1.68
C ALA A 4 17.18 -26.34 2.10
N GLY A 5 17.61 -25.53 1.14
CA GLY A 5 17.93 -24.12 1.36
C GLY A 5 16.69 -23.28 1.74
N PRO A 6 16.89 -22.09 2.33
CA PRO A 6 15.77 -21.25 2.78
C PRO A 6 14.89 -20.79 1.60
N PRO A 7 13.56 -20.68 1.80
CA PRO A 7 12.64 -20.29 0.75
C PRO A 7 12.88 -18.84 0.29
N PRO A 8 12.75 -18.54 -1.02
CA PRO A 8 12.96 -17.20 -1.53
C PRO A 8 11.89 -16.23 -1.01
N ALA A 9 12.34 -15.06 -0.55
CA ALA A 9 11.48 -14.01 0.01
C ALA A 9 10.37 -13.57 -0.98
N ALA A 10 9.11 -13.62 -0.52
CA ALA A 10 7.94 -13.25 -1.30
C ALA A 10 7.98 -11.76 -1.71
N ARG A 11 8.24 -11.49 -2.99
CA ARG A 11 8.11 -10.15 -3.59
C ARG A 11 6.63 -9.71 -3.60
N ARG A 12 6.29 -8.72 -2.76
CA ARG A 12 5.01 -7.98 -2.74
C ARG A 12 4.72 -7.36 -4.12
N ARG A 13 3.50 -7.53 -4.66
CA ARG A 13 3.04 -6.87 -5.89
C ARG A 13 2.30 -5.55 -5.58
N PRO A 14 2.26 -4.59 -6.53
CA PRO A 14 1.99 -3.19 -6.22
C PRO A 14 0.55 -2.78 -6.55
N GLY A 15 -0.25 -2.45 -5.53
CA GLY A 15 -1.50 -1.69 -5.73
C GLY A 15 -1.26 -0.29 -6.32
N ARG A 16 -2.35 0.38 -6.76
CA ARG A 16 -2.32 1.77 -7.25
C ARG A 16 -1.44 2.60 -6.31
N PRO A 17 -0.30 3.11 -6.78
CA PRO A 17 0.57 3.84 -5.88
C PRO A 17 -0.18 5.04 -5.33
N ARG A 18 -0.07 5.27 -4.02
CA ARG A 18 -0.81 6.33 -3.34
C ARG A 18 -0.53 7.66 -4.04
N PRO A 19 -1.55 8.43 -4.47
CA PRO A 19 -1.35 9.66 -5.25
C PRO A 19 -0.45 10.66 -4.54
N VAL A 20 -0.55 10.76 -3.20
CA VAL A 20 0.34 11.58 -2.36
C VAL A 20 1.80 11.13 -2.47
N ARG A 21 2.08 9.82 -2.51
CA ARG A 21 3.44 9.29 -2.68
C ARG A 21 3.99 9.59 -4.08
N GLU A 22 3.14 9.55 -5.09
CA GLU A 22 3.53 9.86 -6.47
C GLU A 22 3.76 11.36 -6.66
N LEU A 23 2.91 12.22 -6.09
CA LEU A 23 3.13 13.67 -6.03
C LEU A 23 4.43 14.02 -5.29
N LEU A 24 4.69 13.37 -4.15
CA LEU A 24 5.96 13.55 -3.41
C LEU A 24 7.17 13.04 -4.19
N LEU A 25 7.02 11.98 -4.98
CA LEU A 25 8.11 11.44 -5.81
C LEU A 25 8.38 12.33 -7.03
N VAL A 26 7.33 12.86 -7.67
CA VAL A 26 7.46 13.88 -8.72
C VAL A 26 8.07 15.15 -8.15
N ALA A 27 7.65 15.61 -6.98
CA ALA A 27 8.23 16.76 -6.29
C ALA A 27 9.69 16.52 -5.90
N ALA A 28 10.04 15.32 -5.45
CA ALA A 28 11.43 14.95 -5.14
C ALA A 28 12.30 14.85 -6.40
N LEU A 29 11.79 14.28 -7.49
CA LEU A 29 12.48 14.24 -8.78
C LEU A 29 12.65 15.65 -9.36
N TRP A 30 11.63 16.51 -9.22
CA TRP A 30 11.71 17.92 -9.59
C TRP A 30 12.74 18.65 -8.74
N LEU A 31 12.79 18.40 -7.43
CA LEU A 31 13.78 18.99 -6.54
C LEU A 31 15.21 18.53 -6.89
N ILE A 32 15.42 17.23 -7.13
CA ILE A 32 16.71 16.68 -7.56
C ILE A 32 17.13 17.26 -8.91
N TYR A 33 16.19 17.35 -9.86
CA TYR A 33 16.43 17.96 -11.16
C TYR A 33 16.77 19.45 -11.04
N SER A 34 16.06 20.20 -10.19
CA SER A 34 16.33 21.62 -9.94
C SER A 34 17.63 21.84 -9.16
N SER A 35 18.01 20.95 -8.23
CA SER A 35 19.28 21.01 -7.48
C SER A 35 20.48 20.59 -8.33
N GLY A 36 20.35 19.56 -9.16
CA GLY A 36 21.40 19.18 -10.11
C GLY A 36 21.67 20.28 -11.15
N ARG A 37 20.64 21.08 -11.47
CA ARG A 37 20.79 22.27 -12.34
C ARG A 37 21.58 23.40 -11.68
N PHE A 38 21.54 23.56 -10.36
CA PHE A 38 22.34 24.55 -9.63
C PHE A 38 23.85 24.20 -9.60
N ALA A 39 24.20 22.92 -9.77
CA ALA A 39 25.59 22.46 -9.77
C ALA A 39 26.28 22.55 -11.15
N ALA A 40 25.55 22.93 -12.20
CA ALA A 40 26.02 22.98 -13.59
C ALA A 40 26.55 24.37 -14.03
N ASP A 41 26.41 25.38 -13.17
CA ASP A 41 26.84 26.76 -13.46
C ASP A 41 28.37 26.85 -13.45
N GLY A 42 28.97 27.23 -14.60
CA GLY A 42 30.41 27.54 -14.71
C GLY A 42 31.18 26.97 -15.90
N HIS A 43 30.57 26.24 -16.85
CA HIS A 43 31.30 25.52 -17.91
C HIS A 43 31.08 26.00 -19.37
N VAL A 44 30.93 27.31 -19.59
CA VAL A 44 30.65 27.87 -20.94
C VAL A 44 31.74 27.53 -21.98
N ALA A 45 33.02 27.66 -21.62
CA ALA A 45 34.13 27.38 -22.54
C ALA A 45 34.21 25.90 -22.93
N ALA A 46 33.96 24.99 -21.98
CA ALA A 46 33.90 23.55 -22.25
C ALA A 46 32.69 23.18 -23.13
N ALA A 47 31.55 23.83 -22.91
CA ALA A 47 30.34 23.63 -23.71
C ALA A 47 30.53 24.02 -25.18
N MET A 48 31.25 25.12 -25.44
CA MET A 48 31.61 25.58 -26.78
C MET A 48 32.60 24.65 -27.47
N ALA A 49 33.67 24.26 -26.78
CA ALA A 49 34.66 23.33 -27.35
C ALA A 49 34.05 21.95 -27.65
N ASN A 50 33.10 21.48 -26.84
CA ASN A 50 32.35 20.26 -27.13
C ASN A 50 31.39 20.44 -28.32
N ALA A 51 30.84 21.64 -28.52
CA ALA A 51 29.96 21.95 -29.64
C ALA A 51 30.68 21.90 -30.98
N ASP A 52 31.90 22.44 -31.06
CA ASP A 52 32.76 22.31 -32.25
C ASP A 52 33.06 20.83 -32.57
N ARG A 53 33.40 20.03 -31.54
CA ARG A 53 33.68 18.59 -31.71
C ARG A 53 32.45 17.80 -32.20
N VAL A 54 31.27 18.10 -31.65
CA VAL A 54 30.02 17.44 -32.06
C VAL A 54 29.69 17.84 -33.50
N TRP A 55 29.82 19.12 -33.83
CA TRP A 55 29.61 19.63 -35.19
C TRP A 55 30.51 18.93 -36.21
N ASP A 56 31.81 18.86 -35.96
CA ASP A 56 32.76 18.18 -36.86
C ASP A 56 32.47 16.68 -36.98
N LEU A 57 32.07 16.04 -35.89
CA LEU A 57 31.71 14.62 -35.88
C LEU A 57 30.47 14.33 -36.74
N GLU A 58 29.44 15.17 -36.70
CA GLU A 58 28.25 15.00 -37.55
C GLU A 58 28.58 15.11 -39.04
N ARG A 59 29.57 15.94 -39.40
CA ARG A 59 30.07 16.10 -40.77
C ARG A 59 30.92 14.92 -41.19
N LEU A 60 31.76 14.40 -40.29
CA LEU A 60 32.50 13.16 -40.51
C LEU A 60 31.54 11.98 -40.75
N LEU A 61 30.46 11.89 -39.98
CA LEU A 61 29.41 10.87 -40.11
C LEU A 61 28.44 11.13 -41.28
N ARG A 62 28.61 12.23 -42.03
CA ARG A 62 27.78 12.64 -43.17
C ARG A 62 26.28 12.73 -42.82
N LEU A 63 25.95 13.18 -41.61
CA LEU A 63 24.56 13.45 -41.23
C LEU A 63 24.03 14.66 -42.03
N PRO A 64 22.70 14.77 -42.25
CA PRO A 64 22.10 15.92 -42.92
C PRO A 64 22.44 17.24 -42.23
N GLY A 65 22.66 18.31 -42.99
CA GLY A 65 22.90 19.64 -42.40
C GLY A 65 21.65 20.20 -41.72
N GLU A 66 21.78 20.67 -40.48
CA GLU A 66 20.72 21.27 -39.68
C GLU A 66 20.16 22.52 -40.35
N ARG A 67 21.02 23.22 -41.11
CA ARG A 67 20.68 24.39 -41.93
C ARG A 67 19.58 24.10 -42.95
N GLY A 68 19.62 22.95 -43.61
CA GLY A 68 18.58 22.59 -44.59
C GLY A 68 17.20 22.42 -43.94
N VAL A 69 17.17 21.95 -42.68
CA VAL A 69 15.92 21.83 -41.90
C VAL A 69 15.43 23.21 -41.42
N GLN A 70 16.35 24.09 -41.01
CA GLN A 70 16.02 25.45 -40.62
C GLN A 70 15.50 26.28 -41.80
N GLU A 71 16.10 26.13 -42.98
CA GLU A 71 15.62 26.78 -44.22
C GLU A 71 14.23 26.28 -44.63
N LEU A 72 13.93 24.98 -44.42
CA LEU A 72 12.61 24.40 -44.67
C LEU A 72 11.51 24.94 -43.74
N LEU A 73 11.84 25.29 -42.49
CA LEU A 73 10.90 25.99 -41.59
C LEU A 73 10.59 27.41 -42.06
N GLY A 74 11.44 27.98 -42.92
CA GLY A 74 11.25 29.29 -43.54
C GLY A 74 11.32 30.45 -42.54
N THR A 75 10.53 31.50 -42.78
CA THR A 75 10.43 32.69 -41.92
C THR A 75 8.97 32.99 -41.57
N GLY A 76 8.70 33.62 -40.42
CA GLY A 76 7.36 34.07 -40.04
C GLY A 76 6.59 33.06 -39.17
N HIS A 77 5.32 32.82 -39.48
CA HIS A 77 4.40 32.09 -38.58
C HIS A 77 4.77 30.61 -38.33
N LEU A 78 5.39 29.94 -39.30
CA LEU A 78 5.76 28.52 -39.17
C LEU A 78 6.89 28.32 -38.15
N VAL A 79 7.90 29.21 -38.16
CA VAL A 79 8.98 29.22 -37.16
C VAL A 79 8.45 29.58 -35.77
N ALA A 80 7.54 30.56 -35.68
CA ALA A 80 6.91 30.92 -34.41
C ALA A 80 6.05 29.77 -33.84
N ALA A 81 5.36 29.02 -34.69
CA ALA A 81 4.64 27.81 -34.30
C ALA A 81 5.59 26.69 -33.85
N ALA A 82 6.74 26.52 -34.52
CA ALA A 82 7.77 25.58 -34.11
C ALA A 82 8.39 25.95 -32.74
N ASN A 83 8.72 27.22 -32.52
CA ASN A 83 9.18 27.72 -31.22
C ASN A 83 8.13 27.52 -30.12
N SER A 84 6.85 27.76 -30.42
CA SER A 84 5.75 27.53 -29.47
C SER A 84 5.55 26.05 -29.16
N TYR A 85 5.66 25.19 -30.16
CA TYR A 85 5.63 23.74 -29.99
C TYR A 85 6.74 23.27 -29.05
N TYR A 86 7.96 23.72 -29.33
CA TYR A 86 9.15 23.47 -28.53
C TYR A 86 8.96 23.91 -27.07
N ALA A 87 8.40 25.09 -26.84
CA ALA A 87 8.19 25.63 -25.51
C ALA A 87 7.11 24.89 -24.69
N PHE A 88 5.98 24.53 -25.31
CA PHE A 88 4.77 24.24 -24.54
C PHE A 88 4.25 22.80 -24.62
N VAL A 89 4.65 21.98 -25.60
CA VAL A 89 3.96 20.70 -25.84
C VAL A 89 4.44 19.58 -24.91
N HIS A 90 5.72 19.53 -24.59
CA HIS A 90 6.35 18.33 -24.02
C HIS A 90 5.93 18.04 -22.58
N PHE A 91 5.84 19.08 -21.73
CA PHE A 91 5.42 18.90 -20.34
C PHE A 91 3.93 18.53 -20.22
N PRO A 92 2.97 19.26 -20.84
CA PRO A 92 1.56 18.88 -20.83
C PRO A 92 1.29 17.51 -21.46
N ALA A 93 1.93 17.17 -22.58
CA ALA A 93 1.75 15.86 -23.22
C ALA A 93 2.21 14.71 -22.30
N THR A 94 3.35 14.88 -21.63
CA THR A 94 3.87 13.90 -20.67
C THR A 94 2.96 13.78 -19.45
N ALA A 95 2.50 14.90 -18.90
CA ALA A 95 1.57 14.92 -17.77
C ALA A 95 0.23 14.25 -18.12
N ALA A 96 -0.34 14.56 -19.28
CA ALA A 96 -1.56 13.96 -19.78
C ALA A 96 -1.41 12.44 -19.99
N LEU A 97 -0.29 11.99 -20.55
CA LEU A 97 0.01 10.57 -20.69
C LEU A 97 0.10 9.88 -19.31
N LEU A 98 0.89 10.43 -18.39
CA LEU A 98 1.06 9.84 -17.06
C LEU A 98 -0.26 9.78 -16.29
N LEU A 99 -1.10 10.82 -16.39
CA LEU A 99 -2.44 10.83 -15.83
C LEU A 99 -3.33 9.76 -16.49
N TRP A 100 -3.31 9.66 -17.82
CA TRP A 100 -4.06 8.64 -18.54
C TRP A 100 -3.62 7.22 -18.14
N VAL A 101 -2.31 6.95 -18.08
CA VAL A 101 -1.77 5.65 -17.63
C VAL A 101 -2.14 5.40 -16.17
N TYR A 102 -2.08 6.41 -15.30
CA TYR A 102 -2.48 6.30 -13.89
C TYR A 102 -3.96 5.92 -13.75
N LEU A 103 -4.84 6.57 -14.52
CA LEU A 103 -6.29 6.36 -14.45
C LEU A 103 -6.74 5.07 -15.15
N ARG A 104 -6.17 4.78 -16.32
CA ARG A 104 -6.67 3.71 -17.22
C ARG A 104 -5.80 2.46 -17.23
N ARG A 105 -4.53 2.54 -16.83
CA ARG A 105 -3.55 1.44 -16.87
C ARG A 105 -2.65 1.37 -15.61
N PRO A 106 -3.22 1.23 -14.39
CA PRO A 106 -2.44 1.36 -13.16
C PRO A 106 -1.25 0.38 -13.02
N GLY A 107 -1.38 -0.84 -13.58
CA GLY A 107 -0.31 -1.83 -13.62
C GLY A 107 0.89 -1.43 -14.49
N ALA A 108 0.69 -0.57 -15.49
CA ALA A 108 1.76 -0.04 -16.34
C ALA A 108 2.37 1.25 -15.76
N TYR A 109 1.63 1.99 -14.94
CA TYR A 109 2.00 3.33 -14.46
C TYR A 109 3.39 3.38 -13.81
N ARG A 110 3.68 2.48 -12.87
CA ARG A 110 4.99 2.48 -12.19
C ARG A 110 6.15 2.25 -13.16
N ARG A 111 5.97 1.38 -14.17
CA ARG A 111 7.00 1.12 -15.20
C ARG A 111 7.19 2.34 -16.09
N VAL A 112 6.10 2.91 -16.62
CA VAL A 112 6.14 4.10 -17.48
C VAL A 112 6.78 5.27 -16.73
N ARG A 113 6.29 5.60 -15.53
CA ARG A 113 6.83 6.66 -14.67
C ARG A 113 8.32 6.45 -14.34
N THR A 114 8.72 5.24 -13.97
CA THR A 114 10.14 4.96 -13.67
C THR A 114 11.01 5.08 -14.91
N THR A 115 10.48 4.75 -16.10
CA THR A 115 11.21 4.94 -17.37
C THR A 115 11.43 6.42 -17.67
N PHE A 116 10.40 7.26 -17.48
CA PHE A 116 10.55 8.72 -17.56
C PHE A 116 11.58 9.25 -16.56
N ALA A 117 11.54 8.77 -15.30
CA ALA A 117 12.49 9.19 -14.27
C ALA A 117 13.95 8.78 -14.60
N LEU A 118 14.15 7.55 -15.07
CA LEU A 118 15.48 7.06 -15.48
C LEU A 118 16.02 7.83 -16.69
N LEU A 119 15.17 8.08 -17.70
CA LEU A 119 15.54 8.87 -18.87
C LEU A 119 15.96 10.29 -18.46
N THR A 120 15.14 10.98 -17.67
CA THR A 120 15.43 12.35 -17.22
C THR A 120 16.66 12.42 -16.32
N GLY A 121 16.85 11.44 -15.43
CA GLY A 121 18.03 11.34 -14.57
C GLY A 121 19.32 11.05 -15.36
N ALA A 122 19.26 10.14 -16.34
CA ALA A 122 20.39 9.85 -17.21
C ALA A 122 20.75 11.05 -18.09
N ALA A 123 19.74 11.75 -18.63
CA ALA A 123 19.96 12.99 -19.36
C ALA A 123 20.63 14.07 -18.49
N LEU A 124 20.17 14.26 -17.25
CA LEU A 124 20.80 15.19 -16.31
C LEU A 124 22.27 14.83 -16.05
N ALA A 125 22.58 13.54 -15.85
CA ALA A 125 23.96 13.09 -15.67
C ALA A 125 24.83 13.39 -16.90
N VAL A 126 24.31 13.17 -18.11
CA VAL A 126 25.03 13.52 -19.35
C VAL A 126 25.24 15.02 -19.47
N HIS A 127 24.24 15.86 -19.15
CA HIS A 127 24.41 17.33 -19.17
C HIS A 127 25.48 17.82 -18.21
N LEU A 128 25.67 17.13 -17.07
CA LEU A 128 26.71 17.48 -16.09
C LEU A 128 28.10 17.02 -16.52
N ILE A 129 28.21 15.85 -17.16
CA ILE A 129 29.50 15.26 -17.57
C ILE A 129 29.97 15.83 -18.92
N PHE A 130 29.02 16.20 -19.77
CA PHE A 130 29.25 16.70 -21.12
C PHE A 130 28.35 17.92 -21.39
N PRO A 131 28.74 19.11 -20.89
CA PRO A 131 28.04 20.34 -21.26
C PRO A 131 28.22 20.57 -22.76
N LEU A 132 27.15 21.01 -23.44
CA LEU A 132 27.13 21.15 -24.90
C LEU A 132 26.32 22.38 -25.31
N ALA A 133 26.98 23.32 -25.98
CA ALA A 133 26.31 24.48 -26.53
C ALA A 133 25.47 24.11 -27.78
N PRO A 134 24.26 24.64 -27.90
CA PRO A 134 23.38 24.36 -29.03
C PRO A 134 23.86 25.03 -30.33
N PRO A 135 23.44 24.51 -31.51
CA PRO A 135 23.94 24.97 -32.81
C PRO A 135 23.78 26.48 -33.05
N ARG A 136 22.68 27.07 -32.57
CA ARG A 136 22.38 28.51 -32.71
C ARG A 136 23.42 29.45 -32.06
N MET A 137 24.27 28.93 -31.16
CA MET A 137 25.28 29.73 -30.46
C MET A 137 26.66 29.66 -31.11
N LEU A 138 26.86 28.77 -32.09
CA LEU A 138 28.10 28.66 -32.86
C LEU A 138 28.07 29.60 -34.06
N ALA A 139 28.85 30.68 -34.00
CA ALA A 139 28.91 31.70 -35.05
C ALA A 139 29.30 31.14 -36.45
N GLY A 140 30.06 30.05 -36.49
CA GLY A 140 30.51 29.40 -37.74
C GLY A 140 29.46 28.55 -38.46
N THR A 141 28.29 28.29 -37.87
CA THR A 141 27.26 27.41 -38.45
C THR A 141 26.32 28.11 -39.42
N GLY A 142 26.19 29.44 -39.31
CA GLY A 142 25.22 30.24 -40.08
C GLY A 142 23.76 30.02 -39.68
N LEU A 143 23.48 29.33 -38.56
CA LEU A 143 22.14 29.11 -38.03
C LEU A 143 21.64 30.32 -37.23
N VAL A 144 20.35 30.61 -37.35
CA VAL A 144 19.68 31.73 -36.67
C VAL A 144 19.05 31.25 -35.37
N ASP A 145 19.21 32.03 -34.29
CA ASP A 145 18.43 31.86 -33.06
C ASP A 145 16.97 32.25 -33.31
N THR A 146 16.15 31.25 -33.65
CA THR A 146 14.75 31.45 -34.01
C THR A 146 13.91 31.89 -32.82
N GLY A 147 14.28 31.49 -31.59
CA GLY A 147 13.56 31.85 -30.37
C GLY A 147 13.69 33.34 -30.07
N ARG A 148 14.90 33.91 -30.19
CA ARG A 148 15.13 35.35 -30.01
C ARG A 148 14.57 36.18 -31.16
N ARG A 149 14.61 35.67 -32.39
CA ARG A 149 14.19 36.42 -33.59
C ARG A 149 12.68 36.41 -33.86
N TYR A 150 12.00 35.30 -33.60
CA TYR A 150 10.58 35.11 -33.95
C TYR A 150 9.68 34.81 -32.76
N GLY A 151 10.25 34.48 -31.58
CA GLY A 151 9.51 34.22 -30.35
C GLY A 151 8.72 32.89 -30.35
N PRO A 152 8.32 32.39 -29.16
CA PRO A 152 8.80 32.83 -27.85
C PRO A 152 10.23 32.35 -27.58
N ALA A 153 11.06 33.20 -26.99
CA ALA A 153 12.35 32.78 -26.44
C ALA A 153 12.11 32.07 -25.10
N VAL A 154 12.44 30.78 -25.03
CA VAL A 154 12.31 29.97 -23.80
C VAL A 154 13.40 30.30 -22.78
N TYR A 155 14.49 30.95 -23.24
CA TYR A 155 15.65 31.32 -22.44
C TYR A 155 15.91 32.83 -22.53
N GLY A 156 16.35 33.45 -21.42
CA GLY A 156 16.67 34.89 -21.34
C GLY A 156 17.96 35.31 -22.09
N PRO A 157 18.38 36.59 -22.02
CA PRO A 157 19.67 37.02 -22.55
C PRO A 157 20.85 36.29 -21.87
N PRO A 158 21.99 36.05 -22.57
CA PRO A 158 23.15 35.35 -22.01
C PRO A 158 23.81 36.07 -20.82
N ASP A 159 23.54 37.37 -20.63
CA ASP A 159 24.08 38.21 -19.55
C ASP A 159 23.08 38.45 -18.40
N ALA A 160 21.89 37.85 -18.47
CA ALA A 160 20.92 37.91 -17.38
C ALA A 160 21.08 36.67 -16.48
N ASP A 161 21.23 36.90 -15.17
CA ASP A 161 21.22 35.93 -14.06
C ASP A 161 19.88 35.15 -13.92
N ASP A 162 19.19 34.89 -15.03
CA ASP A 162 17.87 34.31 -15.08
C ASP A 162 17.95 32.80 -15.34
N LEU A 163 18.25 32.04 -14.28
CA LEU A 163 17.77 30.68 -13.94
C LEU A 163 17.56 29.64 -15.07
N ALA A 164 18.25 29.72 -16.22
CA ALA A 164 18.05 28.80 -17.33
C ALA A 164 19.34 28.39 -18.08
N ASN A 165 19.62 27.09 -18.02
CA ASN A 165 20.75 26.35 -18.59
C ASN A 165 20.73 26.29 -20.14
N GLN A 166 21.19 27.36 -20.80
CA GLN A 166 21.23 27.43 -22.28
C GLN A 166 22.25 26.50 -22.95
N TYR A 167 23.18 25.92 -22.18
CA TYR A 167 24.32 25.12 -22.63
C TYR A 167 24.14 23.60 -22.40
N ALA A 168 22.89 23.14 -22.35
CA ALA A 168 22.50 21.75 -22.15
C ALA A 168 21.77 21.19 -23.38
N ALA A 169 22.47 21.10 -24.50
CA ALA A 169 21.89 20.56 -25.73
C ALA A 169 21.84 19.02 -25.74
N MET A 170 22.88 18.32 -25.25
CA MET A 170 22.92 16.85 -25.30
C MET A 170 22.67 16.20 -23.93
N PRO A 171 21.73 15.25 -23.83
CA PRO A 171 20.84 14.71 -24.87
C PRO A 171 19.53 15.49 -25.00
N SER A 172 18.87 15.40 -26.16
CA SER A 172 17.59 16.08 -26.38
C SER A 172 16.45 15.44 -25.57
N LEU A 173 16.11 16.04 -24.43
CA LEU A 173 14.98 15.61 -23.59
C LEU A 173 13.63 15.71 -24.31
N HIS A 174 13.46 16.70 -25.19
CA HIS A 174 12.28 16.86 -26.01
C HIS A 174 12.02 15.63 -26.89
N VAL A 175 13.04 15.19 -27.64
CA VAL A 175 12.99 13.99 -28.47
C VAL A 175 12.81 12.74 -27.60
N GLY A 176 13.55 12.65 -26.50
CA GLY A 176 13.45 11.52 -25.56
C GLY A 176 12.05 11.33 -24.99
N TRP A 177 11.43 12.41 -24.49
CA TRP A 177 10.07 12.38 -23.94
C TRP A 177 9.03 12.13 -25.03
N ALA A 178 9.13 12.79 -26.19
CA ALA A 178 8.21 12.58 -27.31
C ALA A 178 8.24 11.14 -27.80
N LEU A 179 9.42 10.53 -27.89
CA LEU A 179 9.59 9.13 -28.26
C LEU A 179 9.01 8.20 -27.20
N LEU A 180 9.28 8.46 -25.91
CA LEU A 180 8.75 7.64 -24.84
C LEU A 180 7.22 7.73 -24.74
N VAL A 181 6.64 8.91 -25.02
CA VAL A 181 5.20 9.10 -25.17
C VAL A 181 4.65 8.22 -26.29
N ALA A 182 5.24 8.31 -27.49
CA ALA A 182 4.81 7.53 -28.64
C ALA A 182 4.92 6.02 -28.42
N LEU A 183 6.06 5.54 -27.91
CA LEU A 183 6.29 4.12 -27.62
C LEU A 183 5.33 3.61 -26.54
N THR A 184 5.07 4.40 -25.50
CA THR A 184 4.10 4.05 -24.45
C THR A 184 2.69 3.93 -25.04
N LEU A 185 2.26 4.88 -25.87
CA LEU A 185 0.95 4.83 -26.52
C LEU A 185 0.85 3.65 -27.49
N ILE A 186 1.90 3.35 -28.26
CA ILE A 186 1.96 2.18 -29.15
C ILE A 186 1.87 0.86 -28.36
N ALA A 187 2.54 0.79 -27.20
CA ALA A 187 2.53 -0.38 -26.34
C ALA A 187 1.17 -0.58 -25.65
N LEU A 188 0.48 0.49 -25.27
CA LEU A 188 -0.74 0.45 -24.45
C LEU A 188 -2.05 0.57 -25.22
N THR A 189 -2.02 0.96 -26.50
CA THR A 189 -3.21 1.08 -27.37
C THR A 189 -3.27 -0.05 -28.41
N ARG A 190 -4.49 -0.45 -28.78
CA ARG A 190 -4.76 -1.49 -29.80
C ARG A 190 -5.43 -0.84 -31.01
N GLY A 191 -4.87 -1.05 -32.21
CA GLY A 191 -5.41 -0.51 -33.45
C GLY A 191 -4.37 -0.46 -34.58
N ARG A 192 -4.83 -0.54 -35.84
CA ARG A 192 -3.95 -0.51 -37.04
C ARG A 192 -3.21 0.83 -37.19
N ARG A 193 -3.78 1.91 -36.66
CA ARG A 193 -3.24 3.28 -36.73
C ARG A 193 -2.30 3.66 -35.59
N ARG A 194 -1.97 2.75 -34.66
CA ARG A 194 -1.10 3.06 -33.51
C ARG A 194 0.29 3.57 -33.90
N ALA A 195 0.79 3.17 -35.08
CA ALA A 195 2.08 3.65 -35.59
C ALA A 195 2.08 5.16 -35.85
N LEU A 196 0.91 5.80 -36.03
CA LEU A 196 0.80 7.26 -36.20
C LEU A 196 1.31 8.03 -34.98
N TRP A 197 1.41 7.40 -33.79
CA TRP A 197 2.03 8.04 -32.64
C TRP A 197 3.52 8.37 -32.87
N LEU A 198 4.19 7.71 -33.81
CA LEU A 198 5.57 8.04 -34.21
C LEU A 198 5.68 9.39 -34.94
N LEU A 199 4.57 9.96 -35.43
CA LEU A 199 4.56 11.31 -35.99
C LEU A 199 4.95 12.36 -34.94
N HIS A 200 4.64 12.13 -33.66
CA HIS A 200 4.97 13.06 -32.58
C HIS A 200 6.50 13.23 -32.37
N PRO A 201 7.30 12.16 -32.15
CA PRO A 201 8.75 12.29 -32.06
C PRO A 201 9.39 12.72 -33.39
N ALA A 202 8.84 12.34 -34.54
CA ALA A 202 9.33 12.80 -35.84
C ALA A 202 9.16 14.32 -35.99
N LEU A 203 7.98 14.86 -35.67
CA LEU A 203 7.73 16.30 -35.65
C LEU A 203 8.62 17.01 -34.63
N THR A 204 8.76 16.44 -33.43
CA THR A 204 9.63 16.99 -32.39
C THR A 204 11.07 17.11 -32.87
N LEU A 205 11.60 16.08 -33.53
CA LEU A 205 12.94 16.07 -34.08
C LEU A 205 13.15 17.19 -35.11
N LEU A 206 12.21 17.35 -36.03
CA LEU A 206 12.27 18.43 -37.04
C LEU A 206 12.23 19.82 -36.39
N VAL A 207 11.38 20.00 -35.38
CA VAL A 207 11.25 21.26 -34.65
C VAL A 207 12.55 21.59 -33.90
N VAL A 208 13.13 20.66 -33.14
CA VAL A 208 14.33 20.94 -32.34
C VAL A 208 15.59 21.19 -33.18
N VAL A 209 15.74 20.48 -34.29
CA VAL A 209 16.85 20.67 -35.23
C VAL A 209 16.65 21.96 -36.02
N GLY A 210 15.46 22.17 -36.58
CA GLY A 210 15.18 23.36 -37.40
C GLY A 210 15.16 24.67 -36.61
N THR A 211 14.83 24.64 -35.31
CA THR A 211 14.98 25.80 -34.41
C THR A 211 16.41 25.98 -33.91
N ALA A 212 17.37 25.17 -34.40
CA ALA A 212 18.77 25.16 -33.99
C ALA A 212 18.97 25.03 -32.47
N ASN A 213 18.08 24.30 -31.81
CA ASN A 213 18.18 23.99 -30.38
C ASN A 213 19.00 22.72 -30.11
N HIS A 214 19.07 21.81 -31.07
CA HIS A 214 19.71 20.51 -30.92
C HIS A 214 20.39 20.03 -32.22
N TYR A 215 21.47 19.27 -32.08
CA TYR A 215 22.11 18.51 -33.15
C TYR A 215 21.35 17.21 -33.43
N TRP A 216 21.61 16.53 -34.56
CA TRP A 216 21.07 15.18 -34.79
C TRP A 216 21.64 14.17 -33.80
N LEU A 217 22.90 14.33 -33.40
CA LEU A 217 23.57 13.49 -32.43
C LEU A 217 22.87 13.54 -31.06
N ASP A 218 22.35 14.71 -30.65
CA ASP A 218 21.57 14.86 -29.42
C ASP A 218 20.34 13.95 -29.42
N ALA A 219 19.69 13.83 -30.57
CA ALA A 219 18.54 12.95 -30.77
C ALA A 219 18.94 11.48 -30.77
N LEU A 220 20.05 11.11 -31.42
CA LEU A 220 20.56 9.74 -31.41
C LEU A 220 20.91 9.27 -29.98
N VAL A 221 21.57 10.12 -29.20
CA VAL A 221 21.86 9.84 -27.79
C VAL A 221 20.55 9.72 -27.00
N ALA A 222 19.57 10.61 -27.23
CA ALA A 222 18.26 10.49 -26.58
C ALA A 222 17.54 9.17 -26.90
N VAL A 223 17.59 8.70 -28.16
CA VAL A 223 17.05 7.39 -28.57
C VAL A 223 17.75 6.25 -27.83
N ALA A 224 19.09 6.29 -27.74
CA ALA A 224 19.86 5.28 -27.02
C ALA A 224 19.50 5.24 -25.53
N LEU A 225 19.34 6.40 -24.90
CA LEU A 225 18.91 6.50 -23.50
C LEU A 225 17.47 6.00 -23.29
N VAL A 226 16.55 6.29 -24.21
CA VAL A 226 15.18 5.75 -24.19
C VAL A 226 15.21 4.22 -24.28
N ALA A 227 16.04 3.66 -25.17
CA ALA A 227 16.18 2.22 -25.33
C ALA A 227 16.76 1.57 -24.06
N ALA A 228 17.80 2.16 -23.47
CA ALA A 228 18.41 1.68 -22.23
C ALA A 228 17.44 1.74 -21.05
N ALA A 229 16.77 2.88 -20.86
CA ALA A 229 15.76 3.05 -19.81
C ALA A 229 14.58 2.08 -20.00
N GLY A 230 14.10 1.92 -21.24
CA GLY A 230 13.02 0.98 -21.57
C GLY A 230 13.41 -0.49 -21.42
N ALA A 231 14.67 -0.85 -21.65
CA ALA A 231 15.20 -2.19 -21.39
C ALA A 231 15.30 -2.48 -19.89
N ALA A 232 15.80 -1.51 -19.11
CA ALA A 232 15.92 -1.61 -17.66
C ALA A 232 14.56 -1.77 -16.95
N THR A 233 13.51 -1.13 -17.45
CA THR A 233 12.16 -1.18 -16.86
C THR A 233 11.26 -2.25 -17.49
N GLY A 234 11.71 -2.94 -18.54
CA GLY A 234 10.94 -3.95 -19.26
C GLY A 234 9.87 -3.39 -20.20
N LEU A 235 9.82 -2.07 -20.42
CA LEU A 235 8.91 -1.43 -21.39
C LEU A 235 9.16 -1.92 -22.82
N ALA A 236 10.43 -2.20 -23.18
CA ALA A 236 10.81 -2.74 -24.49
C ALA A 236 10.33 -4.19 -24.74
N ARG A 237 10.09 -4.97 -23.66
CA ARG A 237 9.61 -6.35 -23.76
C ARG A 237 8.09 -6.44 -23.98
N ALA A 238 7.33 -5.42 -23.57
CA ALA A 238 5.87 -5.37 -23.74
C ALA A 238 5.42 -5.29 -25.21
N GLY A 239 6.32 -4.86 -26.13
CA GLY A 239 6.03 -4.77 -27.57
C GLY A 239 6.58 -5.94 -28.42
N ARG A 240 7.51 -6.75 -27.90
CA ARG A 240 8.17 -7.84 -28.65
C ARG A 240 7.72 -9.24 -28.26
N THR A 241 6.85 -9.40 -27.28
CA THR A 241 6.01 -10.59 -27.18
C THR A 241 4.93 -10.52 -28.27
N ARG A 242 5.29 -10.91 -29.50
CA ARG A 242 4.34 -11.74 -30.25
C ARG A 242 3.96 -12.86 -29.27
N PRO A 243 2.68 -13.14 -29.01
CA PRO A 243 2.34 -14.28 -28.20
C PRO A 243 2.86 -15.50 -28.96
N HIS A 244 4.02 -16.00 -28.56
CA HIS A 244 4.33 -17.39 -28.75
C HIS A 244 3.28 -18.10 -27.90
N TYR A 245 2.22 -18.56 -28.55
CA TYR A 245 1.39 -19.62 -28.03
C TYR A 245 2.17 -20.90 -28.33
N PRO A 246 3.02 -21.41 -27.40
CA PRO A 246 3.33 -22.82 -27.49
C PRO A 246 1.98 -23.56 -27.39
N GLY A 247 1.79 -24.54 -28.27
CA GLY A 247 0.53 -25.24 -28.48
C GLY A 247 -0.18 -25.67 -27.19
N ARG A 248 -1.52 -25.73 -27.30
CA ARG A 248 -2.57 -25.76 -26.26
C ARG A 248 -2.83 -24.42 -25.57
N VAL A 249 -4.04 -23.89 -25.81
CA VAL A 249 -4.64 -22.85 -24.96
C VAL A 249 -4.69 -23.44 -23.55
N ALA A 250 -3.79 -22.97 -22.68
CA ALA A 250 -3.85 -23.36 -21.27
C ALA A 250 -5.22 -22.96 -20.72
N SER A 251 -5.91 -23.88 -20.06
CA SER A 251 -7.24 -23.58 -19.52
C SER A 251 -7.19 -22.38 -18.56
N VAL A 252 -8.34 -21.72 -18.31
CA VAL A 252 -8.42 -20.64 -17.32
C VAL A 252 -7.84 -21.09 -15.97
N ARG A 253 -8.15 -22.32 -15.56
CA ARG A 253 -7.64 -22.94 -14.32
C ARG A 253 -6.11 -23.08 -14.33
N GLU A 254 -5.53 -23.56 -15.43
CA GLU A 254 -4.08 -23.68 -15.57
C GLU A 254 -3.39 -22.31 -15.56
N THR A 255 -4.02 -21.29 -16.16
CA THR A 255 -3.52 -19.92 -16.14
C THR A 255 -3.50 -19.37 -14.72
N VAL A 256 -4.60 -19.51 -13.96
CA VAL A 256 -4.66 -19.13 -12.54
C VAL A 256 -3.58 -19.87 -11.75
N ALA A 257 -3.49 -21.19 -11.86
CA ALA A 257 -2.49 -22.00 -11.17
C ALA A 257 -1.05 -21.60 -11.53
N ALA A 258 -0.79 -21.25 -12.80
CA ALA A 258 0.51 -20.78 -13.26
C ALA A 258 0.87 -19.40 -12.67
N VAL A 259 -0.10 -18.48 -12.51
CA VAL A 259 0.14 -17.19 -11.83
C VAL A 259 0.45 -17.41 -10.35
N LEU A 260 -0.32 -18.27 -9.68
CA LEU A 260 -0.17 -18.52 -8.25
C LEU A 260 1.16 -19.22 -7.93
N SER A 261 1.58 -20.19 -8.75
CA SER A 261 2.88 -20.86 -8.65
C SER A 261 4.07 -20.00 -9.12
N GLY A 262 3.82 -18.84 -9.73
CA GLY A 262 4.86 -17.97 -10.27
C GLY A 262 5.48 -18.44 -11.59
N ARG A 263 4.93 -19.48 -12.23
CA ARG A 263 5.35 -19.95 -13.56
C ARG A 263 5.09 -18.92 -14.67
N ILE A 264 4.09 -18.06 -14.49
CA ILE A 264 3.85 -16.89 -15.36
C ILE A 264 3.73 -15.60 -14.52
N GLY A 265 4.05 -14.47 -15.16
CA GLY A 265 3.91 -13.15 -14.54
C GLY A 265 2.45 -12.82 -14.19
N TYR A 266 2.23 -11.89 -13.25
CA TYR A 266 0.87 -11.42 -12.91
C TYR A 266 0.16 -10.89 -14.13
N GLU A 267 0.85 -9.96 -14.81
CA GLU A 267 0.31 -9.16 -15.90
C GLU A 267 0.03 -10.08 -17.08
N ASP A 268 0.92 -11.05 -17.35
CA ASP A 268 0.71 -12.04 -18.42
C ASP A 268 -0.50 -12.92 -18.14
N GLY A 269 -0.72 -13.32 -16.87
CA GLY A 269 -1.91 -14.06 -16.47
C GLY A 269 -3.18 -13.22 -16.57
N LEU A 270 -3.15 -11.97 -16.08
CA LEU A 270 -4.25 -11.03 -16.17
C LEU A 270 -4.62 -10.72 -17.63
N ASP A 271 -3.64 -10.50 -18.50
CA ASP A 271 -3.84 -10.29 -19.93
C ASP A 271 -4.49 -11.51 -20.60
N ARG A 272 -4.06 -12.73 -20.25
CA ARG A 272 -4.69 -13.96 -20.76
C ARG A 272 -6.14 -14.09 -20.31
N LEU A 273 -6.42 -13.84 -19.03
CA LEU A 273 -7.77 -13.96 -18.46
C LEU A 273 -8.72 -12.87 -18.99
N THR A 274 -8.22 -11.66 -19.25
CA THR A 274 -9.04 -10.54 -19.73
C THR A 274 -9.47 -10.69 -21.19
N VAL A 275 -8.66 -11.36 -22.02
CA VAL A 275 -8.99 -11.62 -23.44
C VAL A 275 -9.89 -12.84 -23.60
N ALA A 276 -9.88 -13.78 -22.64
CA ALA A 276 -10.74 -14.96 -22.66
C ALA A 276 -12.23 -14.62 -22.41
N PRO A 277 -13.17 -15.42 -22.95
CA PRO A 277 -14.61 -15.21 -22.79
C PRO A 277 -15.05 -15.18 -21.32
N ALA A 278 -15.99 -14.28 -20.98
CA ALA A 278 -16.53 -14.18 -19.61
C ALA A 278 -17.15 -15.49 -19.13
N THR A 279 -17.85 -16.19 -20.02
CA THR A 279 -18.47 -17.49 -19.76
C THR A 279 -17.49 -18.59 -19.36
N GLU A 280 -16.21 -18.47 -19.72
CA GLU A 280 -15.17 -19.42 -19.34
C GLU A 280 -14.38 -18.96 -18.09
N VAL A 281 -14.17 -17.65 -17.96
CA VAL A 281 -13.31 -17.08 -16.93
C VAL A 281 -14.04 -16.91 -15.60
N ASP A 282 -15.24 -16.34 -15.65
CA ASP A 282 -15.94 -15.84 -14.49
C ASP A 282 -16.35 -16.99 -13.53
N PRO A 283 -16.95 -18.11 -14.01
CA PRO A 283 -17.26 -19.24 -13.12
C PRO A 283 -16.02 -19.86 -12.48
N VAL A 284 -14.91 -19.95 -13.23
CA VAL A 284 -13.66 -20.54 -12.73
C VAL A 284 -13.02 -19.67 -11.64
N LEU A 285 -13.04 -18.34 -11.80
CA LEU A 285 -12.53 -17.43 -10.78
C LEU A 285 -13.41 -17.42 -9.53
N THR A 286 -14.74 -17.41 -9.69
CA THR A 286 -15.70 -17.51 -8.58
C THR A 286 -15.49 -18.80 -7.79
N ALA A 287 -15.48 -19.95 -8.47
CA ALA A 287 -15.26 -21.25 -7.85
C ALA A 287 -13.90 -21.31 -7.15
N ALA A 288 -12.83 -20.86 -7.81
CA ALA A 288 -11.49 -20.86 -7.23
C ALA A 288 -11.41 -20.00 -5.95
N LEU A 289 -12.07 -18.84 -5.94
CA LEU A 289 -12.11 -17.95 -4.77
C LEU A 289 -12.86 -18.61 -3.62
N PHE A 290 -14.06 -19.12 -3.87
CA PHE A 290 -14.89 -19.76 -2.84
C PHE A 290 -14.21 -21.01 -2.30
N ASP A 291 -13.63 -21.84 -3.15
CA ASP A 291 -12.88 -23.02 -2.75
C ASP A 291 -11.63 -22.66 -1.91
N ALA A 292 -10.90 -21.62 -2.30
CA ALA A 292 -9.72 -21.17 -1.55
C ALA A 292 -10.08 -20.63 -0.17
N SER A 293 -11.13 -19.80 -0.08
CA SER A 293 -11.64 -19.30 1.20
C SER A 293 -12.16 -20.44 2.07
N ALA A 294 -12.94 -21.37 1.50
CA ALA A 294 -13.46 -22.53 2.23
C ALA A 294 -12.36 -23.46 2.77
N ARG A 295 -11.24 -23.62 2.05
CA ARG A 295 -10.06 -24.32 2.57
C ARG A 295 -9.49 -23.60 3.78
N LEU A 296 -9.23 -22.30 3.68
CA LEU A 296 -8.67 -21.53 4.80
C LEU A 296 -9.61 -21.50 6.02
N PHE A 297 -10.92 -21.48 5.82
CA PHE A 297 -11.89 -21.61 6.91
C PHE A 297 -11.80 -22.94 7.65
N ARG A 298 -11.59 -24.05 6.93
CA ARG A 298 -11.32 -25.35 7.55
C ARG A 298 -9.96 -25.41 8.25
N ASP A 299 -9.00 -24.63 7.75
CA ASP A 299 -7.62 -24.54 8.23
C ASP A 299 -7.42 -23.46 9.31
N GLY A 300 -8.50 -23.06 10.00
CA GLY A 300 -8.45 -22.24 11.22
C GLY A 300 -8.63 -20.73 11.03
N TRP A 301 -8.78 -20.24 9.79
CA TRP A 301 -9.14 -18.85 9.54
C TRP A 301 -10.62 -18.60 9.82
N GLN A 302 -10.95 -17.49 10.48
CA GLN A 302 -12.33 -17.06 10.72
C GLN A 302 -12.73 -15.90 9.79
N PRO A 303 -14.03 -15.56 9.65
CA PRO A 303 -14.51 -14.56 8.69
C PRO A 303 -13.82 -13.19 8.83
N ALA A 304 -13.80 -12.63 10.04
CA ALA A 304 -13.25 -11.31 10.28
C ALA A 304 -11.73 -11.27 10.02
N GLU A 305 -11.04 -12.35 10.37
CA GLU A 305 -9.59 -12.49 10.21
C GLU A 305 -9.19 -12.58 8.73
N LEU A 306 -9.88 -13.42 7.96
CA LEU A 306 -9.60 -13.60 6.54
C LEU A 306 -9.89 -12.32 5.76
N HIS A 307 -11.03 -11.68 6.04
CA HIS A 307 -11.37 -10.39 5.46
C HIS A 307 -10.27 -9.35 5.74
N ARG A 308 -9.85 -9.24 7.00
CA ARG A 308 -8.83 -8.27 7.43
C ARG A 308 -7.46 -8.52 6.80
N VAL A 309 -6.97 -9.76 6.79
CA VAL A 309 -5.65 -10.07 6.23
C VAL A 309 -5.62 -9.81 4.72
N VAL A 310 -6.72 -10.06 4.02
CA VAL A 310 -6.86 -9.75 2.59
C VAL A 310 -6.92 -8.25 2.35
N ALA A 311 -7.67 -7.49 3.16
CA ALA A 311 -7.66 -6.02 3.10
C ALA A 311 -6.26 -5.44 3.32
N ARG A 312 -5.50 -6.05 4.24
CA ARG A 312 -4.14 -5.60 4.63
C ARG A 312 -3.07 -5.95 3.60
N ARG A 313 -3.09 -7.16 3.04
CA ARG A 313 -2.07 -7.63 2.07
C ARG A 313 -2.43 -7.25 0.62
N GLY A 314 -3.72 -7.13 0.34
CA GLY A 314 -4.30 -6.78 -0.94
C GLY A 314 -4.87 -5.37 -0.94
N ASP A 315 -6.18 -5.26 -1.15
CA ASP A 315 -6.93 -4.00 -1.17
C ASP A 315 -8.39 -4.20 -0.70
N PRO A 316 -9.16 -3.12 -0.49
CA PRO A 316 -10.55 -3.23 -0.04
C PRO A 316 -11.48 -3.96 -1.00
N ALA A 317 -11.25 -3.91 -2.32
CA ALA A 317 -12.08 -4.62 -3.28
C ALA A 317 -11.90 -6.14 -3.17
N GLN A 318 -10.68 -6.59 -2.90
CA GLN A 318 -10.38 -8.00 -2.61
C GLN A 318 -11.03 -8.45 -1.30
N ALA A 319 -11.00 -7.62 -0.25
CA ALA A 319 -11.61 -7.94 1.04
C ALA A 319 -13.12 -8.14 0.92
N HIS A 320 -13.79 -7.32 0.11
CA HIS A 320 -15.21 -7.48 -0.19
C HIS A 320 -15.56 -8.82 -0.86
N LEU A 321 -14.68 -9.35 -1.73
CA LEU A 321 -14.87 -10.68 -2.30
C LEU A 321 -14.81 -11.78 -1.22
N ILE A 322 -14.05 -11.54 -0.14
CA ILE A 322 -14.01 -12.46 1.01
C ILE A 322 -15.32 -12.39 1.81
N THR A 323 -15.90 -11.20 2.01
CA THR A 323 -17.24 -11.08 2.62
C THR A 323 -18.27 -11.92 1.87
N ASP A 324 -18.27 -11.85 0.54
CA ASP A 324 -19.16 -12.66 -0.29
C ASP A 324 -18.79 -14.16 -0.19
N ALA A 325 -17.50 -14.51 -0.15
CA ALA A 325 -17.06 -15.89 0.05
C ALA A 325 -17.46 -16.48 1.42
N VAL A 326 -17.52 -15.66 2.47
CA VAL A 326 -18.06 -16.05 3.79
C VAL A 326 -19.54 -16.42 3.65
N ALA A 327 -20.33 -15.58 2.98
CA ALA A 327 -21.75 -15.84 2.74
C ALA A 327 -21.96 -17.12 1.89
N ALA A 328 -21.15 -17.29 0.84
CA ALA A 328 -21.15 -18.46 -0.02
C ALA A 328 -20.81 -19.75 0.73
N TYR A 329 -19.90 -19.67 1.72
CA TYR A 329 -19.54 -20.79 2.57
C TYR A 329 -20.65 -21.14 3.57
N LEU A 330 -21.21 -20.14 4.25
CA LEU A 330 -22.22 -20.34 5.29
C LEU A 330 -23.56 -20.85 4.76
N ARG A 331 -23.95 -20.52 3.51
CA ARG A 331 -25.22 -21.01 2.93
C ARG A 331 -25.31 -22.55 2.85
N GLY A 332 -24.18 -23.25 2.89
CA GLY A 332 -24.12 -24.71 2.88
C GLY A 332 -24.46 -25.38 4.21
N PHE A 333 -24.65 -24.60 5.28
CA PHE A 333 -24.84 -25.11 6.63
C PHE A 333 -26.17 -24.63 7.24
N LYS A 334 -26.82 -25.51 8.01
CA LYS A 334 -27.96 -25.12 8.84
C LYS A 334 -27.47 -24.21 9.97
N PRO A 335 -28.21 -23.16 10.40
CA PRO A 335 -27.76 -22.26 11.47
C PRO A 335 -27.35 -22.96 12.77
N ARG A 336 -28.03 -24.06 13.14
CA ARG A 336 -27.71 -24.87 14.33
C ARG A 336 -26.39 -25.64 14.23
N ALA A 337 -25.83 -25.79 13.04
CA ALA A 337 -24.56 -26.45 12.77
C ALA A 337 -23.39 -25.45 12.65
N VAL A 338 -23.62 -24.17 12.97
CA VAL A 338 -22.65 -23.10 12.93
C VAL A 338 -22.49 -22.54 14.35
N ASP A 339 -21.25 -22.42 14.82
CA ASP A 339 -20.98 -21.79 16.11
C ASP A 339 -21.46 -20.33 16.09
N PRO A 340 -22.15 -19.83 17.14
CA PRO A 340 -22.68 -18.46 17.18
C PRO A 340 -21.63 -17.38 16.90
N ARG A 341 -20.35 -17.62 17.24
CA ARG A 341 -19.27 -16.66 16.99
C ARG A 341 -18.91 -16.53 15.51
N TRP A 342 -19.10 -17.59 14.72
CA TRP A 342 -19.01 -17.50 13.26
C TRP A 342 -20.12 -16.62 12.70
N LEU A 343 -21.34 -16.79 13.21
CA LEU A 343 -22.50 -15.98 12.80
C LEU A 343 -22.34 -14.51 13.20
N ALA A 344 -21.80 -14.24 14.40
CA ALA A 344 -21.52 -12.88 14.86
C ALA A 344 -20.52 -12.17 13.93
N GLN A 345 -19.37 -12.80 13.62
CA GLN A 345 -18.39 -12.24 12.69
C GLN A 345 -18.95 -12.06 11.27
N ALA A 346 -19.76 -13.01 10.79
CA ALA A 346 -20.41 -12.89 9.49
C ALA A 346 -21.42 -11.72 9.48
N GLY A 347 -22.16 -11.52 10.58
CA GLY A 347 -23.07 -10.39 10.77
C GLY A 347 -22.37 -9.04 10.78
N GLU A 348 -21.23 -8.93 11.48
CA GLU A 348 -20.39 -7.72 11.50
C GLU A 348 -19.88 -7.34 10.10
N LEU A 349 -19.59 -8.34 9.27
CA LEU A 349 -19.17 -8.13 7.87
C LEU A 349 -20.34 -7.90 6.90
N ASP A 350 -21.59 -8.02 7.37
CA ASP A 350 -22.80 -8.09 6.53
C ASP A 350 -22.70 -9.17 5.43
N ALA A 351 -22.14 -10.33 5.77
CA ALA A 351 -21.92 -11.44 4.85
C ALA A 351 -23.25 -12.16 4.54
N ARG A 352 -23.97 -11.69 3.52
CA ARG A 352 -25.22 -12.28 3.03
C ARG A 352 -25.13 -12.60 1.54
N VAL A 353 -25.74 -13.70 1.12
CA VAL A 353 -25.86 -14.03 -0.30
C VAL A 353 -26.88 -13.06 -0.92
N TRP A 354 -26.41 -12.25 -1.85
CA TRP A 354 -27.22 -11.25 -2.56
C TRP A 354 -27.30 -11.51 -4.07
N TRP A 355 -26.60 -12.54 -4.56
CA TRP A 355 -26.59 -12.96 -5.96
C TRP A 355 -27.46 -14.21 -6.18
N GLY A 356 -27.81 -14.47 -7.44
CA GLY A 356 -28.64 -15.61 -7.85
C GLY A 356 -27.87 -16.93 -7.85
N THR A 357 -27.18 -17.22 -8.95
CA THR A 357 -26.29 -18.39 -9.08
C THR A 357 -24.83 -17.96 -9.05
N ASP A 358 -23.93 -18.89 -8.71
CA ASP A 358 -22.48 -18.58 -8.66
C ASP A 358 -21.90 -18.26 -10.04
N ASP A 359 -22.48 -18.80 -11.11
CA ASP A 359 -22.09 -18.48 -12.49
C ASP A 359 -22.39 -17.01 -12.84
N GLU A 360 -23.42 -16.42 -12.22
CA GLU A 360 -23.78 -15.02 -12.40
C GLU A 360 -23.04 -14.06 -11.45
N TYR A 361 -22.42 -14.58 -10.38
CA TYR A 361 -21.85 -13.78 -9.30
C TYR A 361 -20.94 -12.65 -9.81
N ALA A 362 -19.93 -12.99 -10.62
CA ALA A 362 -18.99 -12.01 -11.16
C ALA A 362 -19.68 -10.89 -11.97
N GLY A 363 -20.64 -11.25 -12.83
CA GLY A 363 -21.43 -10.30 -13.61
C GLY A 363 -22.39 -9.45 -12.77
N GLN A 364 -22.81 -9.93 -11.61
CA GLN A 364 -23.60 -9.15 -10.66
C GLN A 364 -22.71 -8.22 -9.80
N VAL A 365 -21.46 -8.63 -9.48
CA VAL A 365 -20.48 -7.80 -8.77
C VAL A 365 -20.10 -6.58 -9.61
N THR A 366 -19.84 -6.74 -10.91
CA THR A 366 -19.54 -5.61 -11.80
C THR A 366 -20.64 -4.56 -11.79
N ARG A 367 -21.91 -5.00 -11.87
CA ARG A 367 -23.09 -4.13 -11.81
C ARG A 367 -23.26 -3.45 -10.46
N ARG A 368 -23.22 -4.22 -9.36
CA ARG A 368 -23.41 -3.72 -7.99
C ARG A 368 -22.34 -2.71 -7.59
N ARG A 369 -21.08 -2.96 -7.96
CA ARG A 369 -19.91 -2.13 -7.58
C ARG A 369 -19.51 -1.12 -8.65
N ARG A 370 -20.23 -1.06 -9.78
CA ARG A 370 -19.92 -0.21 -10.95
C ARG A 370 -18.45 -0.33 -11.37
N THR A 371 -17.93 -1.55 -11.40
CA THR A 371 -16.54 -1.84 -11.75
C THR A 371 -16.45 -2.53 -13.11
N ASP A 372 -15.37 -2.27 -13.85
CA ASP A 372 -15.14 -2.92 -15.14
C ASP A 372 -14.61 -4.36 -14.97
N ARG A 373 -14.79 -5.18 -16.01
CA ARG A 373 -14.40 -6.60 -15.97
C ARG A 373 -12.90 -6.80 -15.72
N ILE A 374 -12.03 -5.91 -16.21
CA ILE A 374 -10.58 -6.03 -16.00
C ILE A 374 -10.26 -5.81 -14.52
N ALA A 375 -10.83 -4.78 -13.92
CA ALA A 375 -10.69 -4.52 -12.48
C ALA A 375 -11.24 -5.67 -11.62
N LEU A 376 -12.34 -6.31 -12.04
CA LEU A 376 -12.88 -7.47 -11.35
C LEU A 376 -11.93 -8.68 -11.43
N ILE A 377 -11.42 -9.02 -12.62
CA ILE A 377 -10.46 -10.12 -12.79
C ILE A 377 -9.18 -9.86 -11.98
N ASP A 378 -8.69 -8.61 -11.96
CA ASP A 378 -7.56 -8.19 -11.13
C ASP A 378 -7.85 -8.40 -9.64
N ALA A 379 -9.05 -8.04 -9.16
CA ALA A 379 -9.46 -8.28 -7.78
C ALA A 379 -9.53 -9.78 -7.43
N PHE A 380 -10.12 -10.62 -8.30
CA PHE A 380 -10.15 -12.08 -8.10
C PHE A 380 -8.74 -12.68 -8.06
N LEU A 381 -7.91 -12.37 -9.04
CA LEU A 381 -6.56 -12.93 -9.16
C LEU A 381 -5.65 -12.43 -8.02
N GLY A 382 -5.81 -11.17 -7.61
CA GLY A 382 -5.16 -10.57 -6.45
C GLY A 382 -5.56 -11.27 -5.15
N ALA A 383 -6.85 -11.44 -4.91
CA ALA A 383 -7.38 -12.17 -3.75
C ALA A 383 -6.83 -13.61 -3.71
N LEU A 384 -6.95 -14.36 -4.81
CA LEU A 384 -6.42 -15.73 -4.92
C LEU A 384 -4.93 -15.83 -4.61
N ARG A 385 -4.13 -14.83 -5.03
CA ARG A 385 -2.70 -14.75 -4.69
C ARG A 385 -2.46 -14.53 -3.21
N VAL A 386 -3.28 -13.70 -2.55
CA VAL A 386 -3.20 -13.54 -1.10
C VAL A 386 -3.59 -14.84 -0.40
N LEU A 387 -4.75 -15.43 -0.75
CA LEU A 387 -5.24 -16.68 -0.14
C LEU A 387 -4.22 -17.82 -0.28
N ALA A 388 -3.60 -17.98 -1.45
CA ALA A 388 -2.56 -19.00 -1.69
C ALA A 388 -1.28 -18.78 -0.86
N SER A 389 -1.08 -17.60 -0.29
CA SER A 389 0.07 -17.27 0.57
C SER A 389 -0.19 -17.44 2.06
N LEU A 390 -1.43 -17.75 2.45
CA LEU A 390 -1.82 -17.89 3.85
C LEU A 390 -1.63 -19.35 4.28
N PRO A 391 -0.90 -19.61 5.38
CA PRO A 391 -0.77 -20.95 5.92
C PRO A 391 -2.02 -21.36 6.71
N PRO A 392 -2.19 -22.66 7.02
CA PRO A 392 -3.08 -23.07 8.09
C PRO A 392 -2.65 -22.42 9.42
N ILE A 393 -3.63 -22.11 10.26
CA ILE A 393 -3.45 -21.53 11.59
C ILE A 393 -4.31 -22.27 12.62
N GLU A 394 -4.16 -21.93 13.90
CA GLU A 394 -4.85 -22.60 14.99
C GLU A 394 -6.38 -22.47 14.85
N VAL A 395 -7.10 -23.58 15.05
CA VAL A 395 -8.57 -23.56 15.03
C VAL A 395 -9.07 -23.12 16.41
N LEU A 396 -9.47 -21.84 16.52
CA LEU A 396 -9.99 -21.29 17.78
C LEU A 396 -11.49 -21.55 17.96
N VAL A 397 -12.25 -21.39 16.88
CA VAL A 397 -13.67 -21.67 16.81
C VAL A 397 -13.89 -22.81 15.81
N PRO A 398 -14.64 -23.87 16.16
CA PRO A 398 -14.91 -24.96 15.23
C PRO A 398 -15.50 -24.43 13.91
N PRO A 399 -14.97 -24.82 12.75
CA PRO A 399 -15.54 -24.40 11.48
C PRO A 399 -16.96 -24.97 11.31
N PRO A 400 -17.85 -24.27 10.57
CA PRO A 400 -19.18 -24.73 10.22
C PRO A 400 -19.23 -26.21 9.82
N GLY A 401 -20.22 -26.95 10.34
CA GLY A 401 -20.39 -28.38 10.09
C GLY A 401 -19.61 -29.31 11.02
N ARG A 402 -18.74 -28.78 11.89
CA ARG A 402 -18.20 -29.53 13.03
C ARG A 402 -19.07 -29.30 14.27
N VAL A 403 -19.01 -30.24 15.22
CA VAL A 403 -19.77 -30.13 16.49
C VAL A 403 -19.38 -28.83 17.18
N ALA A 404 -20.31 -27.90 17.28
CA ALA A 404 -20.15 -26.70 18.08
C ALA A 404 -20.02 -27.14 19.54
N ARG A 405 -18.96 -26.70 20.22
CA ARG A 405 -18.92 -26.83 21.68
C ARG A 405 -20.08 -26.02 22.22
N THR A 406 -20.92 -26.62 23.07
CA THR A 406 -22.00 -25.92 23.75
C THR A 406 -21.38 -24.82 24.61
N HIS A 407 -21.36 -23.62 24.05
CA HIS A 407 -20.94 -22.42 24.74
C HIS A 407 -22.19 -21.81 25.34
N ARG A 408 -22.29 -21.74 26.68
CA ARG A 408 -23.22 -20.79 27.28
C ARG A 408 -22.64 -19.42 26.97
N ALA A 409 -23.21 -18.73 25.98
CA ALA A 409 -23.03 -17.28 25.88
C ALA A 409 -23.55 -16.71 27.20
N ALA A 410 -22.64 -16.39 28.12
CA ALA A 410 -23.00 -15.66 29.31
C ALA A 410 -23.66 -14.35 28.87
N GLY A 411 -24.76 -13.99 29.51
CA GLY A 411 -25.63 -12.86 29.18
C GLY A 411 -24.94 -11.51 29.42
N ASN A 412 -23.93 -11.21 28.63
CA ASN A 412 -23.03 -10.07 28.80
C ASN A 412 -23.44 -8.85 27.95
N GLU A 413 -24.43 -8.99 27.04
CA GLU A 413 -24.83 -7.89 26.15
C GLU A 413 -25.34 -6.64 26.88
N ALA A 414 -26.14 -6.80 27.94
CA ALA A 414 -26.67 -5.67 28.70
C ALA A 414 -25.57 -4.93 29.48
N MET A 415 -24.64 -5.68 30.06
CA MET A 415 -23.47 -5.15 30.76
C MET A 415 -22.54 -4.43 29.77
N LEU A 416 -22.19 -5.07 28.64
CA LEU A 416 -21.39 -4.45 27.58
C LEU A 416 -22.06 -3.21 26.98
N HIS A 417 -23.39 -3.20 26.85
CA HIS A 417 -24.13 -2.03 26.41
C HIS A 417 -24.00 -0.88 27.42
N ARG A 418 -24.11 -1.15 28.72
CA ARG A 418 -23.90 -0.14 29.79
C ARG A 418 -22.46 0.37 29.80
N VAL A 419 -21.48 -0.52 29.68
CA VAL A 419 -20.07 -0.15 29.54
C VAL A 419 -19.90 0.78 28.34
N ARG A 420 -20.31 0.37 27.14
CA ARG A 420 -20.24 1.19 25.91
C ARG A 420 -20.93 2.55 26.09
N ALA A 421 -22.06 2.61 26.77
CA ALA A 421 -22.77 3.85 27.03
C ALA A 421 -22.00 4.78 27.98
N LEU A 422 -21.41 4.25 29.05
CA LEU A 422 -20.53 5.01 29.94
C LEU A 422 -19.29 5.52 29.18
N LEU A 423 -18.73 4.71 28.28
CA LEU A 423 -17.57 5.09 27.49
C LEU A 423 -17.90 6.19 26.49
N ALA A 424 -19.04 6.06 25.81
CA ALA A 424 -19.52 7.08 24.89
C ALA A 424 -19.74 8.43 25.62
N LYS A 425 -20.24 8.40 26.86
CA LYS A 425 -20.37 9.61 27.70
C LYS A 425 -18.99 10.19 28.07
N ALA A 426 -18.03 9.33 28.43
CA ALA A 426 -16.67 9.76 28.72
C ALA A 426 -15.97 10.39 27.50
N GLU A 427 -16.23 9.88 26.29
CA GLU A 427 -15.67 10.42 25.05
C GLU A 427 -16.37 11.71 24.56
N ALA A 428 -17.64 11.91 24.93
CA ALA A 428 -18.43 13.07 24.52
C ALA A 428 -18.20 14.32 25.36
N THR A 429 -17.80 14.17 26.64
CA THR A 429 -17.58 15.32 27.52
C THR A 429 -16.25 16.01 27.27
N THR A 430 -16.22 17.34 27.42
CA THR A 430 -15.01 18.16 27.39
C THR A 430 -14.40 18.35 28.78
N PHE A 431 -15.08 17.91 29.84
CA PHE A 431 -14.65 18.04 31.24
C PHE A 431 -13.82 16.81 31.67
N PRO A 432 -12.52 16.98 31.99
CA PRO A 432 -11.64 15.84 32.33
C PRO A 432 -12.11 15.01 33.53
N ALA A 433 -12.59 15.65 34.59
CA ALA A 433 -13.05 14.96 35.80
C ALA A 433 -14.32 14.13 35.56
N GLU A 434 -15.22 14.61 34.69
CA GLU A 434 -16.43 13.89 34.31
C GLU A 434 -16.10 12.67 33.43
N ALA A 435 -15.18 12.85 32.47
CA ALA A 435 -14.67 11.73 31.67
C ALA A 435 -14.06 10.64 32.55
N GLU A 436 -13.23 11.05 33.52
CA GLU A 436 -12.59 10.16 34.49
C GLU A 436 -13.63 9.41 35.34
N ALA A 437 -14.66 10.08 35.84
CA ALA A 437 -15.72 9.45 36.62
C ALA A 437 -16.51 8.41 35.82
N PHE A 438 -16.91 8.72 34.58
CA PHE A 438 -17.63 7.75 33.73
C PHE A 438 -16.79 6.54 33.37
N SER A 439 -15.50 6.73 33.11
CA SER A 439 -14.58 5.65 32.74
C SER A 439 -14.23 4.79 33.95
N ALA A 440 -13.94 5.41 35.10
CA ALA A 440 -13.76 4.69 36.36
C ALA A 440 -14.98 3.83 36.69
N LYS A 441 -16.19 4.34 36.45
CA LYS A 441 -17.41 3.57 36.67
C LYS A 441 -17.59 2.41 35.69
N ALA A 442 -17.18 2.59 34.44
CA ALA A 442 -17.18 1.53 33.44
C ALA A 442 -16.18 0.42 33.80
N GLN A 443 -14.95 0.78 34.17
CA GLN A 443 -13.93 -0.18 34.59
C GLN A 443 -14.31 -0.91 35.88
N GLU A 444 -14.91 -0.21 36.85
CA GLU A 444 -15.47 -0.83 38.07
C GLU A 444 -16.55 -1.85 37.71
N LEU A 445 -17.45 -1.51 36.77
CA LEU A 445 -18.54 -2.37 36.33
C LEU A 445 -18.01 -3.59 35.56
N ILE A 446 -17.02 -3.43 34.69
CA ILE A 446 -16.30 -4.53 34.03
C ILE A 446 -15.65 -5.45 35.07
N SER A 447 -14.86 -4.87 35.98
CA SER A 447 -14.08 -5.63 36.96
C SER A 447 -14.98 -6.41 37.91
N ARG A 448 -16.03 -5.76 38.44
CA ARG A 448 -17.01 -6.40 39.31
C ARG A 448 -17.75 -7.53 38.59
N HIS A 449 -18.20 -7.29 37.35
CA HIS A 449 -18.86 -8.33 36.56
C HIS A 449 -17.94 -9.52 36.29
N SER A 450 -16.67 -9.28 35.94
CA SER A 450 -15.67 -10.35 35.75
C SER A 450 -15.46 -11.18 37.03
N LEU A 451 -15.42 -10.54 38.21
CA LEU A 451 -15.30 -11.21 39.50
C LEU A 451 -16.57 -12.00 39.87
N ASP A 452 -17.75 -11.43 39.65
CA ASP A 452 -19.04 -12.09 39.88
C ASP A 452 -19.18 -13.33 38.97
N GLU A 453 -18.83 -13.21 37.68
CA GLU A 453 -18.78 -14.34 36.76
C GLU A 453 -17.74 -15.38 37.15
N ALA A 454 -16.64 -14.97 37.81
CA ALA A 454 -15.67 -15.88 38.37
C ALA A 454 -16.26 -16.78 39.44
N LEU A 455 -17.01 -16.20 40.38
CA LEU A 455 -17.67 -16.94 41.45
C LEU A 455 -18.81 -17.81 40.93
N VAL A 456 -19.67 -17.29 40.04
CA VAL A 456 -20.80 -18.03 39.49
C VAL A 456 -20.35 -19.23 38.68
N GLY A 457 -19.26 -19.08 37.92
CA GLY A 457 -18.67 -20.18 37.14
C GLY A 457 -17.77 -21.11 37.96
N ALA A 458 -17.53 -20.85 39.24
CA ALA A 458 -16.65 -21.66 40.07
C ALA A 458 -17.22 -23.07 40.26
N GLY A 459 -16.56 -24.07 39.68
CA GLY A 459 -16.98 -25.48 39.72
C GLY A 459 -17.74 -25.97 38.49
N ASP A 460 -18.14 -25.08 37.57
CA ASP A 460 -18.73 -25.47 36.29
C ASP A 460 -17.64 -25.81 35.26
N THR A 461 -17.35 -27.10 35.10
CA THR A 461 -16.37 -27.60 34.11
C THR A 461 -16.75 -27.30 32.65
N ALA A 462 -17.99 -26.88 32.37
CA ALA A 462 -18.40 -26.48 31.03
C ALA A 462 -17.90 -25.08 30.63
N VAL A 463 -17.54 -24.23 31.60
CA VAL A 463 -17.00 -22.88 31.35
C VAL A 463 -15.48 -22.97 31.22
N THR A 464 -14.99 -22.98 29.98
CA THR A 464 -13.56 -23.06 29.68
C THR A 464 -13.07 -21.79 29.00
N PRO A 465 -11.82 -21.34 29.23
CA PRO A 465 -11.27 -20.21 28.50
C PRO A 465 -11.19 -20.52 27.00
N TYR A 466 -11.35 -19.48 26.18
CA TYR A 466 -11.21 -19.56 24.73
C TYR A 466 -10.23 -18.49 24.24
N ALA A 467 -10.16 -18.33 22.90
CA ALA A 467 -9.31 -17.35 22.28
C ALA A 467 -10.02 -16.55 21.19
N ARG A 468 -9.70 -15.25 21.09
CA ARG A 468 -10.15 -14.35 20.04
C ARG A 468 -8.95 -13.69 19.37
N ARG A 469 -8.94 -13.60 18.04
CA ARG A 469 -7.92 -12.85 17.30
C ARG A 469 -8.35 -11.40 17.17
N LEU A 470 -7.65 -10.52 17.85
CA LEU A 470 -7.84 -9.07 17.75
C LEU A 470 -6.79 -8.51 16.83
N GLY A 471 -7.23 -7.90 15.73
CA GLY A 471 -6.27 -7.39 14.75
C GLY A 471 -5.67 -6.04 15.15
N VAL A 472 -4.44 -5.82 14.69
CA VAL A 472 -3.64 -4.63 14.99
C VAL A 472 -3.19 -3.95 13.68
N ASP A 473 -3.60 -2.68 13.50
CA ASP A 473 -3.41 -1.96 12.23
C ASP A 473 -2.07 -1.24 12.12
N HIS A 474 -1.53 -1.22 10.90
CA HIS A 474 -0.37 -0.41 10.53
C HIS A 474 -0.70 1.10 10.63
N PRO A 475 0.25 1.98 10.98
CA PRO A 475 1.64 1.70 11.41
C PRO A 475 1.76 1.37 12.90
N TYR A 476 2.96 0.95 13.30
CA TYR A 476 3.38 0.71 14.69
C TYR A 476 2.68 -0.49 15.33
N GLU A 477 2.55 -1.56 14.56
CA GLU A 477 1.78 -2.74 14.98
C GLU A 477 2.36 -3.38 16.25
N SER A 478 3.68 -3.42 16.38
CA SER A 478 4.31 -4.00 17.56
C SER A 478 4.06 -3.15 18.80
N GLU A 479 4.15 -1.82 18.69
CA GLU A 479 3.89 -0.90 19.80
C GLU A 479 2.41 -0.92 20.22
N LYS A 480 1.48 -1.00 19.25
CA LYS A 480 0.06 -1.18 19.53
C LYS A 480 -0.25 -2.55 20.15
N ALA A 481 0.41 -3.60 19.68
CA ALA A 481 0.30 -4.93 20.30
C ALA A 481 0.81 -4.92 21.75
N SER A 482 1.77 -4.05 22.10
CA SER A 482 2.20 -3.85 23.49
C SER A 482 1.10 -3.26 24.37
N LEU A 483 0.30 -2.32 23.84
CA LEU A 483 -0.86 -1.78 24.56
C LEU A 483 -1.91 -2.88 24.77
N LEU A 484 -2.21 -3.64 23.72
CA LEU A 484 -3.14 -4.77 23.81
C LEU A 484 -2.69 -5.80 24.85
N ASP A 485 -1.41 -6.14 24.90
CA ASP A 485 -0.83 -7.06 25.89
C ASP A 485 -0.89 -6.49 27.31
N ALA A 486 -0.65 -5.19 27.49
CA ALA A 486 -0.80 -4.52 28.79
C ALA A 486 -2.26 -4.57 29.29
N VAL A 487 -3.22 -4.27 28.42
CA VAL A 487 -4.66 -4.34 28.73
C VAL A 487 -5.09 -5.78 29.01
N ALA A 488 -4.64 -6.75 28.21
CA ALA A 488 -4.93 -8.16 28.40
C ALA A 488 -4.44 -8.69 29.73
N ARG A 489 -3.18 -8.40 30.10
CA ARG A 489 -2.62 -8.84 31.39
C ARG A 489 -3.38 -8.28 32.58
N ALA A 490 -3.83 -7.02 32.50
CA ALA A 490 -4.62 -6.42 33.57
C ALA A 490 -6.04 -7.00 33.68
N ASN A 491 -6.55 -7.61 32.61
CA ASN A 491 -7.84 -8.29 32.57
C ASN A 491 -7.65 -9.82 32.51
N ARG A 492 -6.61 -10.35 33.18
CA ARG A 492 -6.41 -11.80 33.39
C ARG A 492 -6.34 -12.65 32.11
N CYS A 493 -6.02 -12.02 30.98
CA CYS A 493 -5.86 -12.65 29.69
C CYS A 493 -4.38 -12.82 29.32
N GLN A 494 -4.10 -13.74 28.39
CA GLN A 494 -2.77 -13.91 27.80
C GLN A 494 -2.78 -13.68 26.29
N VAL A 495 -1.72 -13.09 25.76
CA VAL A 495 -1.65 -12.68 24.35
C VAL A 495 -0.52 -13.38 23.61
N VAL A 496 -0.80 -13.83 22.39
CA VAL A 496 0.21 -14.27 21.41
C VAL A 496 0.17 -13.35 20.20
N TRP A 497 1.25 -12.61 19.95
CA TRP A 497 1.36 -11.69 18.81
C TRP A 497 1.85 -12.40 17.55
N SER A 498 1.10 -12.29 16.45
CA SER A 498 1.44 -12.85 15.13
C SER A 498 1.68 -11.72 14.11
N PRO A 499 2.89 -11.11 14.10
CA PRO A 499 3.19 -9.92 13.30
C PRO A 499 2.99 -10.11 11.79
N GLU A 500 3.21 -11.33 11.29
CA GLU A 500 3.05 -11.69 9.88
C GLU A 500 1.62 -11.55 9.37
N PHE A 501 0.62 -11.63 10.26
CA PHE A 501 -0.80 -11.47 9.94
C PHE A 501 -1.37 -10.15 10.46
N GLY A 502 -0.71 -9.52 11.44
CA GLY A 502 -1.15 -8.26 12.02
C GLY A 502 -2.35 -8.44 12.95
N PHE A 503 -2.34 -9.50 13.77
CA PHE A 503 -3.29 -9.70 14.86
C PHE A 503 -2.60 -10.33 16.07
N ALA A 504 -3.23 -10.18 17.23
CA ALA A 504 -2.87 -10.89 18.44
C ALA A 504 -3.98 -11.87 18.83
N THR A 505 -3.62 -13.06 19.25
CA THR A 505 -4.55 -14.05 19.78
C THR A 505 -4.63 -13.87 21.30
N VAL A 506 -5.78 -13.43 21.79
CA VAL A 506 -6.06 -13.19 23.21
C VAL A 506 -6.78 -14.40 23.79
N PHE A 507 -6.21 -15.00 24.83
CA PHE A 507 -6.75 -16.13 25.59
C PHE A 507 -7.33 -15.65 26.91
N GLY A 508 -8.55 -16.07 27.24
CA GLY A 508 -9.29 -15.61 28.41
C GLY A 508 -10.71 -16.18 28.48
N PHE A 509 -11.47 -15.74 29.48
CA PHE A 509 -12.92 -15.97 29.57
C PHE A 509 -13.67 -14.86 28.83
N ASP A 510 -14.99 -15.03 28.58
CA ASP A 510 -15.76 -14.11 27.73
C ASP A 510 -15.73 -12.67 28.20
N ALA A 511 -16.12 -12.41 29.46
CA ALA A 511 -16.12 -11.06 30.02
C ALA A 511 -14.74 -10.42 29.95
N ASP A 512 -13.68 -11.19 30.21
CA ASP A 512 -12.31 -10.70 30.19
C ASP A 512 -11.86 -10.35 28.76
N ILE A 513 -12.14 -11.21 27.76
CA ILE A 513 -11.80 -10.92 26.35
C ILE A 513 -12.61 -9.74 25.81
N ASP A 514 -13.89 -9.65 26.14
CA ASP A 514 -14.75 -8.54 25.71
C ASP A 514 -14.30 -7.21 26.31
N ALA A 515 -13.90 -7.22 27.59
CA ALA A 515 -13.25 -6.09 28.23
C ALA A 515 -11.98 -5.70 27.46
N VAL A 516 -11.06 -6.65 27.22
CA VAL A 516 -9.81 -6.38 26.51
C VAL A 516 -10.04 -5.73 25.14
N ASP A 517 -10.99 -6.24 24.35
CA ASP A 517 -11.28 -5.71 23.02
C ASP A 517 -11.77 -4.26 23.08
N LEU A 518 -12.74 -3.99 23.95
CA LEU A 518 -13.34 -2.68 24.14
C LEU A 518 -12.36 -1.66 24.73
N LEU A 519 -11.59 -2.07 25.74
CA LEU A 519 -10.56 -1.24 26.39
C LEU A 519 -9.42 -0.91 25.43
N HIS A 520 -8.91 -1.91 24.72
CA HIS A 520 -7.85 -1.69 23.75
C HIS A 520 -8.30 -0.74 22.63
N ALA A 521 -9.53 -0.90 22.13
CA ALA A 521 -10.07 -0.05 21.06
C ALA A 521 -10.13 1.43 21.48
N SER A 522 -10.73 1.75 22.64
CA SER A 522 -10.85 3.16 23.04
C SER A 522 -9.52 3.73 23.55
N LEU A 523 -8.68 2.97 24.27
CA LEU A 523 -7.33 3.43 24.66
C LEU A 523 -6.45 3.74 23.45
N LEU A 524 -6.56 2.96 22.36
CA LEU A 524 -5.81 3.21 21.15
C LEU A 524 -6.26 4.51 20.46
N VAL A 525 -7.57 4.82 20.46
CA VAL A 525 -8.10 6.10 19.96
C VAL A 525 -7.56 7.27 20.79
N GLN A 526 -7.57 7.13 22.13
CA GLN A 526 -7.05 8.16 23.03
C GLN A 526 -5.53 8.38 22.82
N ALA A 527 -4.76 7.30 22.74
CA ALA A 527 -3.32 7.36 22.46
C ALA A 527 -3.03 8.12 21.16
N HIS A 528 -3.78 7.83 20.09
CA HIS A 528 -3.62 8.52 18.81
C HIS A 528 -3.94 10.02 18.88
N ARG A 529 -5.03 10.39 19.57
CA ARG A 529 -5.40 11.81 19.78
C ARG A 529 -4.36 12.55 20.60
N ALA A 530 -3.87 11.95 21.69
CA ALA A 530 -2.87 12.56 22.55
C ALA A 530 -1.51 12.69 21.85
N MET A 531 -1.08 11.65 21.13
CA MET A 531 0.16 11.65 20.36
C MET A 531 0.16 12.78 19.33
N ALA A 532 -0.94 12.95 18.59
CA ALA A 532 -1.07 14.00 17.58
C ALA A 532 -0.93 15.43 18.14
N ARG A 533 -1.34 15.65 19.41
CA ARG A 533 -1.19 16.94 20.10
C ARG A 533 0.21 17.18 20.63
N ALA A 534 0.94 16.11 20.94
CA ALA A 534 2.27 16.15 21.53
C ALA A 534 3.41 16.12 20.49
N GLU A 535 3.10 15.97 19.19
CA GLU A 535 4.15 15.85 18.17
C GLU A 535 5.01 17.12 18.08
N PRO A 536 6.35 16.99 18.11
CA PRO A 536 7.24 18.14 17.98
C PRO A 536 7.11 18.79 16.57
N PRO A 537 7.22 20.12 16.45
CA PRO A 537 7.10 20.84 15.19
C PRO A 537 8.11 20.36 14.12
N GLY A 538 7.69 20.37 12.85
CA GLY A 538 8.33 19.59 11.78
C GLY A 538 9.21 20.35 10.76
N GLY A 539 10.29 19.68 10.33
CA GLY A 539 11.14 19.96 9.16
C GLY A 539 11.71 18.65 8.56
N LYS A 540 12.61 18.66 7.56
CA LYS A 540 13.12 17.43 6.89
C LYS A 540 13.83 16.45 7.85
N ALA A 541 14.65 16.94 8.78
CA ALA A 541 15.25 16.15 9.87
C ALA A 541 14.21 15.68 10.90
N GLY A 542 13.04 16.33 10.93
CA GLY A 542 11.93 16.01 11.82
C GLY A 542 11.25 14.68 11.51
N ARG A 543 11.35 14.12 10.30
CA ARG A 543 10.61 12.86 9.97
C ARG A 543 11.16 11.63 10.69
N ALA A 544 12.49 11.52 10.81
CA ALA A 544 13.13 10.42 11.54
C ALA A 544 12.88 10.57 13.04
N ARG A 545 13.07 11.78 13.57
CA ARG A 545 12.73 12.16 14.95
C ARG A 545 11.26 11.88 15.28
N LEU A 546 10.35 12.19 14.36
CA LEU A 546 8.91 11.96 14.54
C LEU A 546 8.56 10.48 14.59
N LYS A 547 9.26 9.64 13.80
CA LYS A 547 9.06 8.19 13.86
C LYS A 547 9.50 7.64 15.22
N THR A 548 10.70 7.97 15.68
CA THR A 548 11.22 7.48 16.97
C THR A 548 10.44 8.04 18.17
N PHE A 549 9.98 9.29 18.08
CA PHE A 549 9.03 9.89 19.03
C PHE A 549 7.73 9.08 19.12
N ARG A 550 7.05 8.84 17.99
CA ARG A 550 5.76 8.11 17.96
C ARG A 550 5.88 6.68 18.47
N GLN A 551 6.98 5.99 18.13
CA GLN A 551 7.25 4.65 18.67
C GLN A 551 7.40 4.69 20.19
N SER A 552 8.29 5.56 20.69
CA SER A 552 8.55 5.69 22.13
C SER A 552 7.31 6.16 22.91
N PHE A 553 6.49 7.03 22.30
CA PHE A 553 5.20 7.47 22.83
C PHE A 553 4.24 6.30 23.06
N LEU A 554 4.02 5.46 22.04
CA LEU A 554 3.08 4.34 22.16
C LEU A 554 3.56 3.31 23.20
N ILE A 555 4.88 3.07 23.29
CA ILE A 555 5.45 2.17 24.30
C ILE A 555 5.28 2.77 25.70
N GLY A 556 5.65 4.04 25.91
CA GLY A 556 5.49 4.72 27.19
C GLY A 556 4.04 4.78 27.65
N TYR A 557 3.12 5.06 26.72
CA TYR A 557 1.68 5.00 26.95
C TYR A 557 1.24 3.60 27.38
N ALA A 558 1.60 2.56 26.62
CA ALA A 558 1.23 1.17 26.93
C ALA A 558 1.72 0.71 28.31
N VAL A 559 2.98 1.01 28.66
CA VAL A 559 3.56 0.64 29.96
C VAL A 559 2.80 1.33 31.09
N ARG A 560 2.54 2.63 30.97
CA ARG A 560 1.85 3.38 32.02
C ARG A 560 0.39 2.99 32.19
N ILE A 561 -0.32 2.72 31.09
CA ILE A 561 -1.67 2.15 31.14
C ILE A 561 -1.66 0.81 31.90
N GLY A 562 -0.70 -0.08 31.58
CA GLY A 562 -0.56 -1.36 32.29
C GLY A 562 -0.35 -1.19 33.80
N GLU A 563 0.50 -0.25 34.22
CA GLU A 563 0.71 0.09 35.63
C GLU A 563 -0.60 0.52 36.32
N ARG A 564 -1.36 1.42 35.67
CA ARG A 564 -2.59 1.97 36.25
C ARG A 564 -3.71 0.92 36.31
N LEU A 565 -3.89 0.13 35.26
CA LEU A 565 -4.89 -0.95 35.25
C LEU A 565 -4.56 -2.03 36.29
N ALA A 566 -3.28 -2.40 36.44
CA ALA A 566 -2.86 -3.35 37.47
C ALA A 566 -3.07 -2.80 38.90
N ALA A 567 -2.94 -1.48 39.10
CA ALA A 567 -3.26 -0.85 40.38
C ALA A 567 -4.76 -0.87 40.67
N ALA A 568 -5.59 -0.56 39.67
CA ALA A 568 -7.05 -0.62 39.78
C ALA A 568 -7.54 -2.05 40.08
N ASP A 569 -6.98 -3.06 39.41
CA ASP A 569 -7.33 -4.46 39.65
C ASP A 569 -7.00 -4.92 41.09
N ARG A 570 -5.81 -4.56 41.59
CA ARG A 570 -5.43 -4.84 42.99
C ARG A 570 -6.37 -4.17 43.99
N ALA A 571 -6.78 -2.93 43.73
CA ALA A 571 -7.71 -2.21 44.59
C ALA A 571 -9.11 -2.85 44.58
N ALA A 572 -9.60 -3.26 43.40
CA ALA A 572 -10.88 -3.96 43.27
C ALA A 572 -10.88 -5.30 44.03
N LEU A 573 -9.80 -6.07 43.93
CA LEU A 573 -9.64 -7.34 44.64
C LEU A 573 -9.58 -7.16 46.16
N ALA A 574 -8.90 -6.12 46.63
CA ALA A 574 -8.82 -5.79 48.06
C ALA A 574 -10.17 -5.33 48.64
N GLY A 575 -11.04 -4.75 47.83
CA GLY A 575 -12.38 -4.29 48.22
C GLY A 575 -13.50 -5.33 48.07
N ALA A 576 -13.21 -6.52 47.56
CA ALA A 576 -14.21 -7.57 47.37
C ALA A 576 -14.59 -8.24 48.69
N GLU A 577 -15.88 -8.31 49.01
CA GLU A 577 -16.40 -8.90 50.26
C GLU A 577 -15.94 -10.35 50.47
N ASP A 578 -15.83 -11.13 49.39
CA ASP A 578 -15.42 -12.54 49.39
C ASP A 578 -13.99 -12.76 48.83
N ALA A 579 -13.07 -11.82 49.04
CA ALA A 579 -11.71 -11.88 48.48
C ALA A 579 -10.98 -13.22 48.75
N ALA A 580 -11.17 -13.81 49.94
CA ALA A 580 -10.57 -15.08 50.30
C ALA A 580 -11.10 -16.27 49.48
N ALA A 581 -12.37 -16.25 49.09
CA ALA A 581 -12.99 -17.27 48.24
C ALA A 581 -12.68 -17.04 46.74
N LEU A 582 -12.51 -15.78 46.34
CA LEU A 582 -12.17 -15.38 44.96
C LEU A 582 -10.75 -15.79 44.53
N LEU A 583 -9.76 -15.62 45.41
CA LEU A 583 -8.34 -15.82 45.07
C LEU A 583 -8.03 -17.22 44.48
N PRO A 584 -8.50 -18.35 45.06
CA PRO A 584 -8.30 -19.67 44.48
C PRO A 584 -8.97 -19.84 43.10
N VAL A 585 -10.15 -19.25 42.91
CA VAL A 585 -10.88 -19.30 41.63
C VAL A 585 -10.11 -18.56 40.54
N LEU A 586 -9.60 -17.37 40.85
CA LEU A 586 -8.81 -16.56 39.92
C LEU A 586 -7.49 -17.26 39.55
N ALA A 587 -6.80 -17.87 40.53
CA ALA A 587 -5.58 -18.64 40.28
C ALA A 587 -5.83 -19.88 39.39
N SER A 588 -6.96 -20.58 39.61
CA SER A 588 -7.39 -21.68 38.75
C SER A 588 -7.68 -21.20 37.32
N ARG A 589 -8.40 -20.09 37.17
CA ARG A 589 -8.69 -19.49 35.86
C ARG A 589 -7.43 -19.10 35.10
N GLU A 590 -6.46 -18.47 35.76
CA GLU A 590 -5.17 -18.12 35.17
C GLU A 590 -4.42 -19.36 34.66
N THR A 591 -4.43 -20.44 35.44
CA THR A 591 -3.85 -21.73 35.04
C THR A 591 -4.54 -22.30 33.79
N GLN A 592 -5.87 -22.30 33.77
CA GLN A 592 -6.64 -22.76 32.61
C GLN A 592 -6.36 -21.94 31.35
N VAL A 593 -6.27 -20.61 31.48
CA VAL A 593 -5.93 -19.70 30.36
C VAL A 593 -4.53 -20.01 29.83
N ARG A 594 -3.55 -20.19 30.72
CA ARG A 594 -2.18 -20.56 30.35
C ARG A 594 -2.13 -21.89 29.60
N GLU A 595 -2.83 -22.92 30.11
CA GLU A 595 -2.90 -24.23 29.46
C GLU A 595 -3.59 -24.17 28.10
N ALA A 596 -4.65 -23.38 27.96
CA ALA A 596 -5.32 -23.16 26.68
C ALA A 596 -4.37 -22.49 25.66
N ARG A 597 -3.58 -21.50 26.09
CA ARG A 597 -2.55 -20.86 25.26
C ARG A 597 -1.47 -21.85 24.84
N GLU A 598 -0.93 -22.62 25.78
CA GLU A 598 0.15 -23.59 25.50
C GLU A 598 -0.31 -24.73 24.58
N ARG A 599 -1.57 -25.15 24.71
CA ARG A 599 -2.18 -26.16 23.82
C ARG A 599 -2.33 -25.65 22.39
N ALA A 600 -2.75 -24.39 22.21
CA ALA A 600 -2.91 -23.78 20.89
C ALA A 600 -1.56 -23.38 20.28
N PHE A 601 -0.65 -22.82 21.09
CA PHE A 601 0.67 -22.35 20.68
C PHE A 601 1.77 -23.04 21.48
N PRO A 602 2.13 -24.29 21.14
CA PRO A 602 3.15 -25.06 21.86
C PRO A 602 4.56 -24.49 21.67
N ARG A 603 4.76 -23.65 20.64
CA ARG A 603 6.04 -23.01 20.33
C ARG A 603 5.86 -21.50 20.25
N THR A 604 6.14 -20.82 21.36
CA THR A 604 6.17 -19.35 21.43
C THR A 604 7.57 -18.88 21.79
N VAL A 605 8.02 -17.80 21.16
CA VAL A 605 9.23 -17.07 21.60
C VAL A 605 8.81 -15.86 22.42
N ARG A 606 9.57 -15.54 23.47
CA ARG A 606 9.38 -14.27 24.19
C ARG A 606 9.78 -13.12 23.25
N GLY A 607 8.89 -12.14 23.11
CA GLY A 607 9.20 -10.92 22.38
C GLY A 607 10.39 -10.20 23.03
N ARG A 608 11.28 -9.60 22.22
CA ARG A 608 12.28 -8.67 22.76
C ARG A 608 11.55 -7.44 23.30
N GLY A 609 12.02 -6.92 24.44
CA GLY A 609 11.55 -5.65 24.96
C GLY A 609 11.71 -4.54 23.93
N PHE A 610 10.84 -3.54 23.98
CA PHE A 610 10.88 -2.42 23.05
C PHE A 610 12.05 -1.48 23.38
N LYS A 611 12.74 -1.02 22.33
CA LYS A 611 13.75 0.02 22.46
C LYS A 611 13.06 1.38 22.53
N VAL A 612 13.39 2.15 23.55
CA VAL A 612 12.96 3.55 23.68
C VAL A 612 14.07 4.42 23.11
N ASP A 613 13.83 5.01 21.94
CA ASP A 613 14.80 5.82 21.19
C ASP A 613 14.51 7.33 21.30
N SER A 614 13.46 7.72 22.04
CA SER A 614 13.10 9.10 22.32
C SER A 614 12.54 9.20 23.73
N GLU A 615 13.32 9.80 24.62
CA GLU A 615 12.92 10.11 26.00
C GLU A 615 11.70 11.05 26.01
N GLU A 616 11.74 12.13 25.23
CA GLU A 616 10.62 13.06 25.01
C GLU A 616 9.32 12.32 24.61
N GLY A 617 9.43 11.37 23.67
CA GLY A 617 8.29 10.55 23.24
C GLY A 617 7.78 9.65 24.36
N TRP A 618 8.68 8.96 25.06
CA TRP A 618 8.35 8.10 26.20
C TRP A 618 7.62 8.85 27.31
N GLU A 619 8.16 9.97 27.77
CA GLU A 619 7.57 10.79 28.82
C GLU A 619 6.21 11.35 28.40
N SER A 620 6.12 11.87 27.17
CA SER A 620 4.85 12.34 26.61
C SER A 620 3.80 11.23 26.57
N GLY A 621 4.22 10.01 26.22
CA GLY A 621 3.38 8.82 26.25
C GLY A 621 2.87 8.48 27.64
N ARG A 622 3.75 8.50 28.65
CA ARG A 622 3.38 8.27 30.06
C ARG A 622 2.43 9.34 30.59
N THR A 623 2.72 10.63 30.36
CA THR A 623 1.84 11.73 30.76
C THR A 623 0.48 11.65 30.06
N ALA A 624 0.45 11.29 28.77
CA ALA A 624 -0.80 11.05 28.06
C ALA A 624 -1.57 9.87 28.66
N ALA A 625 -0.87 8.81 29.07
CA ALA A 625 -1.47 7.67 29.75
C ALA A 625 -1.95 8.01 31.16
N ASP A 626 -1.37 8.96 31.89
CA ASP A 626 -1.91 9.44 33.17
C ASP A 626 -3.24 10.17 32.99
N ARG A 627 -3.37 10.94 31.91
CA ARG A 627 -4.60 11.66 31.53
C ARG A 627 -5.60 10.79 30.78
N ALA A 628 -5.19 9.59 30.38
CA ALA A 628 -6.05 8.68 29.66
C ALA A 628 -7.17 8.21 30.57
N THR A 629 -8.36 8.13 30.00
CA THR A 629 -9.51 7.60 30.70
C THR A 629 -9.46 6.08 30.59
N LEU A 630 -9.17 5.42 31.71
CA LEU A 630 -9.25 3.96 31.87
C LEU A 630 -10.72 3.65 32.00
N HIS A 631 -11.33 3.41 30.84
CA HIS A 631 -12.68 2.92 30.70
C HIS A 631 -12.78 1.48 31.16
#